data_AF-A0A9Q8Z7A3-F1
#
_entry.id   AF-A0A9Q8Z7A3-F1
#
_cell.length_a   1.000
_cell.length_b   1.000
_cell.length_c   1.000
_cell.angle_alpha   90.00
_cell.angle_beta   90.00
_cell.angle_gamma   90.00
#
_symmetry.space_group_name_H-M   'P 1'
#
loop_
_entity.id
_entity.type
_entity.pdbx_description
1 polymer ?
#
loop_
_entity_poly.entity_id
_entity_poly.type
_entity_poly.pdbx_seq_one_letter_code
_entity_poly.pdbx_strand_id
1 'polypeptide(L)'
;MPPSLPCEWDNDFWADERSFHLDAADVESPLKPEELQVLRAQYEKEGEYVGLQTKFNYAWGLIKSTSRPDQQEGVRLLSEIFRNSRERRRECLYYLALGNYKLGNYAEARRYNELLLELEPANLQAGSLKSLIDEKVAKEGLVGAAIVGGIVVAAGVVGSLLLRGGPRRS
;
A
#
# COMPACT_ATOMS: atom_id res chain seq x y z
N MET A 1 -9.42 13.82 -38.35
CA MET A 1 -8.58 14.61 -37.42
C MET A 1 -9.23 14.51 -36.06
N PRO A 2 -8.63 13.82 -35.08
CA PRO A 2 -9.14 13.86 -33.71
C PRO A 2 -8.94 15.28 -33.14
N PRO A 3 -9.85 15.73 -32.25
CA PRO A 3 -9.84 17.09 -31.75
C PRO A 3 -8.55 17.35 -30.96
N SER A 4 -7.90 18.47 -31.27
CA SER A 4 -6.85 19.04 -30.45
C SER A 4 -7.38 19.25 -29.04
N LEU A 5 -6.66 18.72 -28.05
CA LEU A 5 -6.91 18.96 -26.64
C LEU A 5 -6.92 20.48 -26.39
N PRO A 6 -7.85 21.02 -25.57
CA PRO A 6 -7.83 22.43 -25.21
C PRO A 6 -6.49 22.80 -24.58
N CYS A 7 -5.95 23.95 -24.94
CA CYS A 7 -4.70 24.53 -24.41
C CYS A 7 -4.74 24.88 -22.90
N GLU A 8 -5.68 24.31 -22.14
CA GLU A 8 -5.96 24.63 -20.74
C GLU A 8 -5.58 23.48 -19.77
N TRP A 9 -4.96 22.41 -20.29
CA TRP A 9 -4.31 21.37 -19.48
C TRP A 9 -2.81 21.63 -19.33
N ASP A 10 -2.39 22.90 -19.41
CA ASP A 10 -1.03 23.33 -19.14
C ASP A 10 -0.76 23.17 -17.65
N ASN A 11 -0.01 22.12 -17.29
CA ASN A 11 0.78 21.98 -16.07
C ASN A 11 0.08 22.05 -14.68
N ASP A 12 -1.15 22.54 -14.54
CA ASP A 12 -1.67 23.00 -13.24
C ASP A 12 -2.35 21.93 -12.38
N PHE A 13 -2.80 20.80 -12.94
CA PHE A 13 -3.36 19.73 -12.11
C PHE A 13 -2.29 19.05 -11.23
N TRP A 14 -1.03 19.12 -11.66
CA TRP A 14 0.11 18.52 -10.95
C TRP A 14 1.16 19.55 -10.48
N ALA A 15 1.00 20.84 -10.82
CA ALA A 15 1.86 21.94 -10.35
C ALA A 15 1.44 22.57 -9.02
N ASP A 16 0.38 22.07 -8.38
CA ASP A 16 0.14 22.44 -6.98
C ASP A 16 1.10 21.63 -6.11
N GLU A 17 2.23 22.25 -5.74
CA GLU A 17 3.21 21.81 -4.74
C GLU A 17 2.58 21.41 -3.37
N ARG A 18 1.26 21.55 -3.22
CA ARG A 18 0.48 21.17 -2.04
C ARG A 18 -0.17 19.79 -2.12
N SER A 19 -0.03 19.03 -3.22
CA SER A 19 -0.51 17.63 -3.27
C SER A 19 0.48 16.61 -2.64
N PHE A 20 1.59 17.08 -2.06
CA PHE A 20 2.56 16.29 -1.27
C PHE A 20 2.02 15.83 0.10
N HIS A 21 0.74 15.52 0.23
CA HIS A 21 0.19 14.76 1.36
C HIS A 21 -0.53 13.52 0.82
N LEU A 22 0.18 12.74 0.00
CA LEU A 22 -0.26 11.39 -0.37
C LEU A 22 -0.09 10.48 0.84
N ASP A 23 -1.11 10.45 1.68
CA ASP A 23 -1.18 9.49 2.77
C ASP A 23 -1.57 8.12 2.20
N ALA A 24 -1.24 7.04 2.90
CA ALA A 24 -1.66 5.69 2.51
C ALA A 24 -3.18 5.57 2.30
N ALA A 25 -3.98 6.48 2.87
CA ALA A 25 -5.41 6.61 2.64
C ALA A 25 -5.77 6.93 1.17
N ASP A 26 -4.95 7.71 0.46
CA ASP A 26 -5.22 8.12 -0.93
C ASP A 26 -5.08 6.98 -1.93
N VAL A 27 -4.34 5.93 -1.55
CA VAL A 27 -4.20 4.69 -2.33
C VAL A 27 -5.51 3.92 -2.40
N GLU A 28 -6.35 4.06 -1.37
CA GLU A 28 -7.64 3.38 -1.30
C GLU A 28 -8.76 4.16 -2.00
N SER A 29 -8.50 5.38 -2.44
CA SER A 29 -9.44 6.19 -3.22
C SER A 29 -9.20 5.99 -4.73
N PRO A 30 -10.04 5.20 -5.43
CA PRO A 30 -9.82 4.93 -6.83
C PRO A 30 -10.01 6.18 -7.69
N LEU A 31 -9.20 6.30 -8.75
CA LEU A 31 -9.40 7.31 -9.79
C LEU A 31 -10.71 7.03 -10.55
N LYS A 32 -11.30 8.09 -11.12
CA LYS A 32 -12.44 7.91 -12.02
C LYS A 32 -11.97 7.12 -13.25
N PRO A 33 -12.80 6.21 -13.81
CA PRO A 33 -12.42 5.44 -14.99
C PRO A 33 -11.97 6.30 -16.18
N GLU A 34 -12.57 7.49 -16.32
CA GLU A 34 -12.25 8.48 -17.34
C GLU A 34 -10.82 9.01 -17.21
N GLU A 35 -10.35 9.25 -15.99
CA GLU A 35 -8.99 9.75 -15.72
C GLU A 35 -7.94 8.69 -16.08
N LEU A 36 -8.20 7.43 -15.74
CA LEU A 36 -7.33 6.32 -16.10
C LEU A 36 -7.25 6.14 -17.63
N GLN A 37 -8.35 6.35 -18.34
CA GLN A 37 -8.39 6.26 -19.79
C GLN A 37 -7.56 7.37 -20.46
N VAL A 38 -7.57 8.59 -19.92
CA VAL A 38 -6.72 9.68 -20.40
C VAL A 38 -5.24 9.34 -20.23
N LEU A 39 -4.85 8.84 -19.05
CA LEU A 39 -3.47 8.44 -18.78
C LEU A 39 -3.01 7.30 -19.69
N ARG A 40 -3.88 6.30 -19.92
CA ARG A 40 -3.63 5.21 -20.86
C ARG A 40 -3.42 5.73 -22.29
N ALA A 41 -4.31 6.60 -22.76
CA ALA A 41 -4.22 7.17 -24.10
C ALA A 41 -2.92 7.98 -24.30
N GLN A 42 -2.48 8.73 -23.28
CA GLN A 42 -1.19 9.43 -23.31
C GLN A 42 -0.01 8.46 -23.36
N TYR A 43 -0.02 7.45 -22.49
CA TYR A 43 1.02 6.42 -22.45
C TYR A 43 1.16 5.67 -23.79
N GLU A 44 0.03 5.26 -24.39
CA GLU A 44 0.01 4.57 -25.68
C GLU A 44 0.42 5.48 -26.85
N LYS A 45 0.05 6.78 -26.79
CA LYS A 45 0.40 7.76 -27.83
C LYS A 45 1.91 8.00 -27.91
N GLU A 46 2.61 8.02 -26.79
CA GLU A 46 4.07 8.24 -26.77
C GLU A 46 4.86 6.99 -27.20
N GLY A 47 4.26 5.79 -27.09
CA GLY A 47 4.81 4.56 -27.64
C GLY A 47 6.15 4.14 -27.01
N GLU A 48 7.12 3.77 -27.84
CA GLU A 48 8.40 3.20 -27.41
C GLU A 48 9.27 4.18 -26.59
N TYR A 49 9.11 5.49 -26.80
CA TYR A 49 9.89 6.54 -26.14
C TYR A 49 9.07 7.32 -25.13
N VAL A 50 8.19 6.64 -24.39
CA VAL A 50 7.37 7.26 -23.35
C VAL A 50 8.23 7.98 -22.31
N GLY A 51 7.86 9.23 -22.04
CA GLY A 51 8.48 10.08 -21.04
C GLY A 51 8.36 9.48 -19.65
N LEU A 52 9.37 9.74 -18.83
CA LEU A 52 9.44 9.27 -17.44
C LEU A 52 8.20 9.64 -16.63
N GLN A 53 7.75 10.88 -16.75
CA GLN A 53 6.59 11.42 -16.05
C GLN A 53 5.29 10.77 -16.53
N THR A 54 5.08 10.63 -17.84
CA THR A 54 3.91 9.97 -18.42
C THR A 54 3.81 8.52 -17.94
N LYS A 55 4.92 7.78 -17.98
CA LYS A 55 4.99 6.40 -17.48
C LYS A 55 4.70 6.31 -15.98
N PHE A 56 5.22 7.25 -15.20
CA PHE A 56 4.99 7.30 -13.75
C PHE A 56 3.51 7.58 -13.42
N ASN A 57 2.91 8.58 -14.08
CA ASN A 57 1.52 8.95 -13.89
C ASN A 57 0.58 7.79 -14.24
N TYR A 58 0.85 7.13 -15.37
CA TYR A 58 0.07 5.97 -15.78
C TYR A 58 0.22 4.81 -14.79
N ALA A 59 1.44 4.50 -14.34
CA ALA A 59 1.69 3.47 -13.35
C ALA A 59 0.95 3.72 -12.03
N TRP A 60 0.95 4.98 -11.56
CA TRP A 60 0.20 5.37 -10.38
C TRP A 60 -1.31 5.24 -10.57
N GLY A 61 -1.81 5.65 -11.74
CA GLY A 61 -3.21 5.50 -12.10
C GLY A 61 -3.67 4.04 -12.05
N LEU A 62 -2.84 3.14 -12.55
CA LEU A 62 -3.07 1.69 -12.50
C LEU A 62 -3.09 1.15 -11.06
N ILE A 63 -2.20 1.61 -10.18
CA ILE A 63 -2.18 1.22 -8.76
C ILE A 63 -3.45 1.67 -8.02
N LYS A 64 -3.97 2.85 -8.33
CA LYS A 64 -5.22 3.35 -7.75
C LYS A 64 -6.47 2.63 -8.29
N SER A 65 -6.36 1.86 -9.37
CA SER A 65 -7.50 1.09 -9.88
C SER A 65 -7.98 0.03 -8.88
N THR A 66 -9.21 -0.46 -9.06
CA THR A 66 -9.76 -1.59 -8.30
C THR A 66 -9.36 -2.95 -8.87
N SER A 67 -8.73 -2.98 -10.04
CA SER A 67 -8.34 -4.18 -10.77
C SER A 67 -6.97 -4.67 -10.31
N ARG A 68 -6.90 -5.89 -9.76
CA ARG A 68 -5.62 -6.49 -9.34
C ARG A 68 -4.60 -6.61 -10.49
N PRO A 69 -4.98 -7.01 -11.72
CA PRO A 69 -4.07 -6.99 -12.87
C PRO A 69 -3.48 -5.60 -13.16
N ASP A 70 -4.30 -4.55 -13.09
CA ASP A 70 -3.82 -3.18 -13.30
C ASP A 70 -2.84 -2.77 -12.20
N GLN A 71 -3.15 -3.06 -10.93
CA GLN A 71 -2.25 -2.80 -9.81
C GLN A 71 -0.89 -3.49 -9.97
N GLN A 72 -0.89 -4.76 -10.42
CA GLN A 72 0.34 -5.50 -10.71
C GLN A 72 1.15 -4.84 -11.83
N GLU A 73 0.48 -4.40 -12.89
CA GLU A 73 1.13 -3.69 -14.00
C GLU A 73 1.70 -2.34 -13.56
N GLY A 74 0.98 -1.58 -12.75
CA GLY A 74 1.47 -0.32 -12.18
C GLY A 74 2.74 -0.51 -11.34
N VAL A 75 2.78 -1.54 -10.48
CA VAL A 75 3.98 -1.89 -9.71
C VAL A 75 5.14 -2.31 -10.63
N ARG A 76 4.86 -3.04 -11.71
CA ARG A 76 5.86 -3.43 -12.72
C ARG A 76 6.48 -2.20 -13.38
N LEU A 77 5.66 -1.25 -13.83
CA LEU A 77 6.10 0.00 -14.47
C LEU A 77 6.93 0.88 -13.52
N LEU A 78 6.49 1.04 -12.26
CA LEU A 78 7.28 1.75 -11.25
C LEU A 78 8.63 1.08 -10.99
N SER A 79 8.67 -0.26 -10.97
CA SER A 79 9.91 -1.00 -10.76
C SER A 79 10.91 -0.78 -11.90
N GLU A 80 10.43 -0.60 -13.14
CA GLU A 80 11.28 -0.23 -14.27
C GLU A 80 11.82 1.20 -14.13
N ILE A 81 10.95 2.14 -13.74
CA ILE A 81 11.34 3.53 -13.47
C ILE A 81 12.44 3.59 -12.39
N PHE A 82 12.25 2.88 -11.28
CA PHE A 82 13.21 2.79 -10.18
C PHE A 82 14.61 2.33 -10.63
N ARG A 83 14.67 1.37 -11.56
CA ARG A 83 15.95 0.84 -12.09
C ARG A 83 16.63 1.83 -13.03
N ASN A 84 15.86 2.56 -13.82
CA ASN A 84 16.37 3.43 -14.90
C ASN A 84 16.63 4.87 -14.45
N SER A 85 16.03 5.34 -13.36
CA SER A 85 16.11 6.74 -12.93
C SER A 85 16.60 6.87 -11.48
N ARG A 86 17.89 7.20 -11.31
CA ARG A 86 18.50 7.40 -9.97
C ARG A 86 18.00 8.65 -9.26
N GLU A 87 17.65 9.69 -10.00
CA GLU A 87 17.22 10.98 -9.44
C GLU A 87 15.87 10.89 -8.70
N ARG A 88 14.90 10.16 -9.27
CA ARG A 88 13.55 9.97 -8.69
C ARG A 88 13.44 8.77 -7.78
N ARG A 89 14.55 8.18 -7.37
CA ARG A 89 14.58 6.91 -6.63
C ARG A 89 13.80 7.01 -5.31
N ARG A 90 13.88 8.15 -4.62
CA ARG A 90 13.20 8.42 -3.35
C ARG A 90 11.68 8.41 -3.50
N GLU A 91 11.16 9.20 -4.43
CA GLU A 91 9.73 9.19 -4.77
C GLU A 91 9.30 7.77 -5.15
N CYS A 92 10.03 7.11 -6.05
CA CYS A 92 9.65 5.78 -6.52
C CYS A 92 9.60 4.72 -5.41
N LEU A 93 10.45 4.78 -4.39
CA LEU A 93 10.39 3.88 -3.22
C LEU A 93 9.07 4.00 -2.48
N TYR A 94 8.57 5.22 -2.27
CA TYR A 94 7.31 5.45 -1.58
C TYR A 94 6.13 4.83 -2.34
N TYR A 95 6.05 5.09 -3.64
CA TYR A 95 4.97 4.55 -4.48
C TYR A 95 5.06 3.04 -4.68
N LEU A 96 6.27 2.46 -4.73
CA LEU A 96 6.47 1.01 -4.74
C LEU A 96 6.00 0.36 -3.43
N ALA A 97 6.26 1.01 -2.29
CA ALA A 97 5.77 0.54 -1.00
C ALA A 97 4.24 0.55 -0.95
N LEU A 98 3.61 1.64 -1.42
CA LEU A 98 2.16 1.79 -1.51
C LEU A 98 1.50 0.76 -2.46
N GLY A 99 2.06 0.56 -3.65
CA GLY A 99 1.54 -0.42 -4.60
C GLY A 99 1.62 -1.86 -4.06
N ASN A 100 2.73 -2.21 -3.40
CA ASN A 100 2.86 -3.52 -2.76
C ASN A 100 1.94 -3.67 -1.54
N TYR A 101 1.75 -2.61 -0.75
CA TYR A 101 0.81 -2.60 0.36
C TYR A 101 -0.62 -2.88 -0.12
N LYS A 102 -1.07 -2.20 -1.18
CA LYS A 102 -2.40 -2.41 -1.77
C LYS A 102 -2.60 -3.83 -2.32
N LEU A 103 -1.55 -4.42 -2.90
CA LEU A 103 -1.58 -5.80 -3.39
C LEU A 103 -1.60 -6.87 -2.28
N GLY A 104 -1.37 -6.48 -1.02
CA GLY A 104 -1.19 -7.39 0.11
C GLY A 104 0.22 -7.96 0.24
N ASN A 105 1.17 -7.45 -0.54
CA ASN A 105 2.58 -7.87 -0.52
C ASN A 105 3.35 -7.13 0.58
N TYR A 106 2.93 -7.27 1.85
CA TYR A 106 3.43 -6.44 2.94
C TYR A 106 4.94 -6.57 3.21
N ALA A 107 5.53 -7.75 2.94
CA ALA A 107 6.97 -7.94 3.09
C ALA A 107 7.76 -7.03 2.13
N GLU A 108 7.31 -6.92 0.89
CA GLU A 108 7.96 -6.08 -0.11
C GLU A 108 7.63 -4.60 0.12
N ALA A 109 6.40 -4.29 0.55
CA ALA A 109 6.01 -2.95 0.96
C ALA A 109 6.91 -2.43 2.09
N ARG A 110 7.14 -3.26 3.11
CA ARG A 110 8.04 -2.96 4.23
C ARG A 110 9.46 -2.71 3.75
N ARG A 111 10.00 -3.57 2.89
CA ARG A 111 11.36 -3.45 2.37
C ARG A 111 11.59 -2.12 1.64
N TYR A 112 10.66 -1.72 0.77
CA TYR A 112 10.76 -0.43 0.07
C TYR A 112 10.64 0.76 1.02
N ASN A 113 9.75 0.67 2.00
CA ASN A 113 9.54 1.74 2.97
C ASN A 113 10.74 1.90 3.93
N GLU A 114 11.37 0.80 4.36
CA GLU A 114 12.59 0.83 5.16
C GLU A 114 13.75 1.48 4.37
N LEU A 115 13.93 1.13 3.10
CA LEU A 115 14.93 1.79 2.24
C LEU A 115 14.70 3.30 2.10
N LEU A 116 13.44 3.74 2.08
CA LEU A 116 13.11 5.17 2.06
C LEU A 116 13.47 5.83 3.40
N LEU A 117 13.14 5.20 4.52
CA LEU A 117 13.46 5.71 5.86
C LEU A 117 14.97 5.72 6.15
N GLU A 118 15.76 4.82 5.56
CA GLU A 118 17.23 4.88 5.62
C GLU A 118 17.78 6.13 4.94
N LEU A 119 17.15 6.56 3.84
CA LEU A 119 17.54 7.77 3.11
C LEU A 119 17.00 9.05 3.76
N GLU A 120 15.76 9.00 4.28
CA GLU A 120 15.06 10.13 4.88
C GLU A 120 14.39 9.73 6.21
N PRO A 121 15.16 9.63 7.31
CA PRO A 121 14.63 9.14 8.59
C PRO A 121 13.51 10.00 9.20
N ALA A 122 13.46 11.27 8.83
CA ALA A 122 12.44 12.22 9.28
C ALA A 122 11.18 12.25 8.39
N ASN A 123 11.07 11.35 7.41
CA ASN A 123 9.94 11.31 6.49
C ASN A 123 8.68 10.79 7.20
N LEU A 124 7.76 11.72 7.50
CA LEU A 124 6.52 11.42 8.22
C LEU A 124 5.59 10.48 7.44
N GLN A 125 5.55 10.60 6.10
CA GLN A 125 4.71 9.75 5.24
C GLN A 125 5.18 8.29 5.29
N ALA A 126 6.49 8.07 5.14
CA ALA A 126 7.10 6.76 5.25
C ALA A 126 6.94 6.17 6.67
N GLY A 127 7.04 7.01 7.71
CA GLY A 127 6.75 6.62 9.09
C GLY A 127 5.31 6.14 9.28
N SER A 128 4.33 6.90 8.80
CA SER A 128 2.91 6.54 8.84
C SER A 128 2.62 5.24 8.08
N LEU A 129 3.19 5.10 6.88
CA LEU A 129 3.06 3.87 6.08
C LEU A 129 3.68 2.66 6.79
N LYS A 130 4.81 2.84 7.49
CA LYS A 130 5.43 1.77 8.28
C LYS A 130 4.45 1.23 9.32
N SER A 131 3.81 2.11 10.09
CA SER A 131 2.83 1.74 11.12
C SER A 131 1.67 0.95 10.52
N LEU A 132 1.13 1.39 9.38
CA LEU A 132 0.04 0.70 8.69
C LEU A 132 0.44 -0.70 8.19
N ILE A 133 1.66 -0.84 7.66
CA ILE A 133 2.20 -2.14 7.26
C ILE A 133 2.31 -3.06 8.48
N ASP A 134 2.89 -2.57 9.57
CA ASP A 134 3.09 -3.35 10.80
C ASP A 134 1.74 -3.82 11.39
N GLU A 135 0.72 -2.95 11.40
CA GLU A 135 -0.63 -3.29 11.84
C GLU A 135 -1.29 -4.39 10.98
N LYS A 136 -1.15 -4.31 9.65
CA LYS A 136 -1.68 -5.34 8.74
C LYS A 136 -1.00 -6.68 8.93
N VAL A 137 0.34 -6.68 9.02
CA VAL A 137 1.12 -7.91 9.26
C VAL A 137 0.77 -8.53 10.61
N ALA A 138 0.66 -7.72 11.66
CA ALA A 138 0.27 -8.19 12.98
C ALA A 138 -1.14 -8.81 12.98
N LYS A 139 -2.10 -8.18 12.30
CA LYS A 139 -3.48 -8.68 12.18
C LYS A 139 -3.54 -10.01 11.43
N GLU A 140 -2.84 -10.15 10.31
CA GLU A 140 -2.80 -11.40 9.55
C GLU A 140 -2.07 -12.52 10.31
N GLY A 141 -0.99 -12.19 11.02
CA GLY A 141 -0.30 -13.12 11.92
C GLY A 141 -1.17 -13.59 13.09
N LEU A 142 -1.99 -12.70 13.68
CA LEU A 142 -2.91 -13.05 14.76
C LEU A 142 -4.02 -14.00 14.30
N VAL A 143 -4.55 -13.80 13.08
CA VAL A 143 -5.58 -14.68 12.49
C VAL A 143 -5.01 -16.09 12.28
N GLY A 144 -3.76 -16.21 11.83
CA GLY A 144 -3.08 -17.50 11.71
C GLY A 144 -2.85 -18.21 13.06
N ALA A 145 -2.47 -17.45 14.10
CA ALA A 145 -2.25 -17.98 15.44
C ALA A 145 -3.55 -18.45 16.12
N ALA A 146 -4.67 -17.72 15.92
CA ALA A 146 -5.97 -18.08 16.50
C ALA A 146 -6.58 -19.35 15.87
N ILE A 147 -6.29 -19.62 14.58
CA ILE A 147 -6.74 -20.84 13.91
C ILE A 147 -5.95 -22.07 14.41
N VAL A 148 -4.66 -21.90 14.73
CA VAL A 148 -3.81 -22.99 15.23
C VAL A 148 -3.94 -23.19 16.75
N GLY A 149 -4.24 -22.14 17.51
CA GLY A 149 -4.30 -22.15 18.98
C GLY A 149 -5.71 -22.30 19.56
N GLY A 150 -6.45 -23.34 19.14
CA GLY A 150 -7.85 -23.60 19.51
C GLY A 150 -8.28 -23.11 20.91
N ILE A 151 -9.43 -22.43 20.95
CA ILE A 151 -10.19 -21.92 22.10
C ILE A 151 -9.64 -22.35 23.48
N VAL A 152 -9.02 -21.42 24.23
CA VAL A 152 -8.85 -21.60 25.67
C VAL A 152 -10.13 -21.11 26.36
N VAL A 153 -11.04 -22.03 26.65
CA VAL A 153 -12.16 -21.74 27.57
C VAL A 153 -11.58 -21.61 28.97
N ALA A 154 -11.40 -20.37 29.43
CA ALA A 154 -11.12 -20.11 30.83
C ALA A 154 -12.38 -20.39 31.67
N ALA A 155 -12.62 -21.65 32.00
CA ALA A 155 -13.63 -22.06 32.97
C ALA A 155 -13.12 -21.74 34.38
N GLY A 156 -13.25 -20.47 34.77
CA GLY A 156 -12.94 -20.02 36.12
C GLY A 156 -14.12 -19.24 36.68
N VAL A 157 -15.04 -19.93 37.35
CA VAL A 157 -15.79 -19.52 38.56
C VAL A 157 -16.92 -20.53 38.84
N VAL A 158 -17.21 -20.74 40.13
CA VAL A 158 -18.14 -21.68 40.80
C VAL A 158 -17.50 -23.05 41.10
N GLY A 159 -17.34 -23.53 42.33
CA GLY A 159 -17.76 -23.07 43.65
C GLY A 159 -17.61 -24.26 44.61
N SER A 160 -17.10 -23.98 45.80
CA SER A 160 -17.19 -24.78 47.02
C SER A 160 -18.27 -25.89 47.03
N LEU A 161 -17.86 -27.17 47.06
CA LEU A 161 -18.47 -28.25 47.86
C LEU A 161 -17.73 -29.58 47.59
N LEU A 162 -17.73 -30.46 48.60
CA LEU A 162 -17.35 -31.89 48.62
C LEU A 162 -15.90 -32.18 49.06
N LEU A 163 -15.60 -32.88 50.17
CA LEU A 163 -16.40 -33.61 51.15
C LEU A 163 -15.60 -33.74 52.46
N ARG A 164 -16.33 -33.46 53.54
CA ARG A 164 -16.09 -33.81 54.94
C ARG A 164 -15.95 -35.33 55.10
N GLY A 165 -14.84 -35.79 55.67
CA GLY A 165 -14.65 -37.19 56.07
C GLY A 165 -13.60 -37.32 57.17
N GLY A 166 -14.00 -37.15 58.43
CA GLY A 166 -13.13 -37.43 59.58
C GLY A 166 -13.16 -38.91 59.97
N PRO A 167 -12.17 -39.39 60.75
CA PRO A 167 -12.34 -40.59 61.57
C PRO A 167 -12.29 -40.24 63.06
N ARG A 168 -13.32 -40.70 63.79
CA ARG A 168 -13.30 -40.95 65.24
C ARG A 168 -12.99 -42.43 65.47
N ARG A 169 -12.43 -42.71 66.67
CA ARG A 169 -12.22 -44.00 67.40
C ARG A 169 -10.77 -44.51 67.31
N SER A 170 -10.15 -45.00 68.38
CA SER A 170 -10.60 -45.31 69.76
C SER A 170 -9.49 -44.99 70.75
#